data_AF-A0A9E3X1X9-F1
#
_entry.id   AF-A0A9E3X1X9-F1
#
_cell.length_a   1.000
_cell.length_b   1.000
_cell.length_c   1.000
_cell.angle_alpha   90.00
_cell.angle_beta   90.00
_cell.angle_gamma   90.00
#
_symmetry.space_group_name_H-M   'P 1'
#
loop_
_entity.id
_entity.type
_entity.pdbx_description
1 polymer ?
#
loop_
_entity_poly.entity_id
_entity_poly.type
_entity_poly.pdbx_seq_one_letter_code
_entity_poly.pdbx_strand_id
1 'polypeptide(L)'
;LLERYWRAYQAERASAKTTDDTESTATRLDGKQFDGKQFDGKQFDVKQFDVKQLMSGASKWTTQLQGLLQPASTNEALSRQFQEWVKRELQKEQALQSWLLALPEPGFDLLTKHIADFCREMNFELEWLVAQELTVAPELEAAMKAVIVNYCTACQKAVPAQQQIQWFVTYRQLLQPQKNRQEQQFLQKLYAALTAQGLVSAPDPSALITATQAERDQYALRAVQQAAAQDWSHFVQILQNTMIAAAPSPTPPAGDNPAGGHSQSTLNGAAASQSKPTQQVKA
;
A
#
# COMPACT_ATOMS: atom_id res chain seq x y z
N LEU A 1 3.83 -5.20 -9.21
CA LEU A 1 3.26 -6.36 -9.96
C LEU A 1 3.09 -7.57 -9.05
N LEU A 2 4.11 -8.00 -8.29
CA LEU A 2 3.98 -9.06 -7.27
C LEU A 2 2.83 -8.80 -6.29
N GLU A 3 2.62 -7.58 -5.80
CA GLU A 3 1.46 -7.26 -4.95
C GLU A 3 0.11 -7.36 -5.68
N ARG A 4 0.02 -6.97 -6.96
CA ARG A 4 -1.22 -7.10 -7.77
C ARG A 4 -1.51 -8.56 -8.11
N TYR A 5 -0.48 -9.33 -8.44
CA TYR A 5 -0.58 -10.78 -8.65
C TYR A 5 -0.91 -11.52 -7.35
N TRP A 6 -0.29 -11.14 -6.23
CA TRP A 6 -0.57 -11.69 -4.90
C TRP A 6 -1.99 -11.33 -4.43
N ARG A 7 -2.48 -10.10 -4.70
CA ARG A 7 -3.87 -9.72 -4.43
C ARG A 7 -4.87 -10.42 -5.34
N ALA A 8 -4.57 -10.61 -6.63
CA ALA A 8 -5.39 -11.40 -7.54
C ALA A 8 -5.45 -12.87 -7.09
N TYR A 9 -4.31 -13.44 -6.72
CA TYR A 9 -4.20 -14.79 -6.17
C TYR A 9 -4.93 -14.95 -4.82
N GLN A 10 -4.79 -13.99 -3.90
CA GLN A 10 -5.52 -13.97 -2.62
C GLN A 10 -7.03 -13.85 -2.85
N ALA A 11 -7.47 -13.04 -3.83
CA ALA A 11 -8.88 -12.90 -4.19
C ALA A 11 -9.46 -14.20 -4.79
N GLU A 12 -8.72 -14.87 -5.68
CA GLU A 12 -9.09 -16.19 -6.22
C GLU A 12 -9.17 -17.24 -5.10
N ARG A 13 -8.19 -17.27 -4.18
CA ARG A 13 -8.15 -18.21 -3.07
C ARG A 13 -9.23 -17.95 -2.01
N ALA A 14 -9.59 -16.69 -1.77
CA ALA A 14 -10.71 -16.32 -0.89
C ALA A 14 -12.06 -16.73 -1.49
N SER A 15 -12.21 -16.66 -2.83
CA SER A 15 -13.41 -17.17 -3.51
C SER A 15 -13.55 -18.70 -3.45
N ALA A 16 -12.43 -19.41 -3.31
CA ALA A 16 -12.39 -20.87 -3.23
C ALA A 16 -12.56 -21.43 -1.80
N LYS A 17 -12.63 -20.59 -0.76
CA LYS A 17 -12.59 -21.02 0.64
C LYS A 17 -13.89 -20.81 1.43
N THR A 18 -15.01 -20.53 0.77
CA THR A 18 -16.34 -20.52 1.41
C THR A 18 -16.89 -21.94 1.60
N THR A 19 -16.22 -22.74 2.44
CA THR A 19 -16.75 -23.89 3.20
C THR A 19 -15.60 -24.42 4.05
N ASP A 20 -15.43 -23.89 5.26
CA ASP A 20 -15.28 -24.63 6.52
C ASP A 20 -14.83 -23.65 7.61
N ASP A 21 -15.68 -23.45 8.62
CA ASP A 21 -15.38 -22.64 9.81
C ASP A 21 -14.74 -23.53 10.87
N THR A 22 -13.55 -23.16 11.36
CA THR A 22 -13.12 -23.57 12.70
C THR A 22 -12.21 -22.52 13.31
N GLU A 23 -12.64 -22.01 14.46
CA GLU A 23 -11.99 -21.03 15.34
C GLU A 23 -10.57 -21.46 15.77
N SER A 24 -9.67 -20.47 15.89
CA SER A 24 -8.46 -20.60 16.70
C SER A 24 -8.18 -19.32 17.46
N THR A 25 -8.21 -19.45 18.78
CA THR A 25 -7.98 -18.42 19.80
C THR A 25 -6.49 -18.07 19.91
N ALA A 26 -6.14 -16.80 19.70
CA ALA A 26 -4.78 -16.29 19.85
C ALA A 26 -4.52 -15.80 21.28
N THR A 27 -3.49 -16.35 21.90
CA THR A 27 -2.98 -16.00 23.23
C THR A 27 -2.25 -14.66 23.19
N ARG A 28 -2.64 -13.77 24.10
CA ARG A 28 -2.12 -12.41 24.33
C ARG A 28 -0.74 -12.47 24.98
N LEU A 29 0.28 -11.90 24.35
CA LEU A 29 1.61 -11.70 24.94
C LEU A 29 1.62 -10.42 25.80
N ASP A 30 2.06 -10.56 27.05
CA ASP A 30 2.23 -9.48 28.02
C ASP A 30 3.56 -8.75 27.75
N GLY A 31 3.47 -7.54 27.20
CA GLY A 31 4.61 -6.71 26.83
C GLY A 31 5.01 -5.73 27.93
N LYS A 32 5.66 -6.22 29.00
CA LYS A 32 6.39 -5.37 29.96
C LYS A 32 7.89 -5.39 29.64
N GLN A 33 8.35 -4.55 28.71
CA GLN A 33 9.72 -4.00 28.71
C GLN A 33 9.93 -3.13 27.47
N PHE A 34 9.68 -1.83 27.59
CA PHE A 34 10.33 -0.84 26.74
C PHE A 34 10.53 0.43 27.58
N ASP A 35 11.76 0.68 27.98
CA ASP A 35 12.14 1.89 28.71
C ASP A 35 12.36 3.02 27.69
N GLY A 36 11.45 4.00 27.70
CA GLY A 36 11.33 5.06 26.67
C GLY A 36 12.41 6.14 26.72
N LYS A 37 13.57 5.89 27.32
CA LYS A 37 14.63 6.89 27.53
C LYS A 37 15.77 6.85 26.51
N GLN A 38 15.73 5.95 25.53
CA GLN A 38 16.87 5.72 24.63
C GLN A 38 16.77 6.32 23.23
N PHE A 39 15.67 7.03 22.89
CA PHE A 39 15.53 7.70 21.61
C PHE A 39 15.58 9.22 21.79
N ASP A 40 16.76 9.82 21.56
CA ASP A 40 16.87 11.26 21.38
C ASP A 40 16.28 11.62 20.01
N GLY A 41 15.13 12.29 20.01
CA GLY A 41 14.31 12.61 18.83
C GLY A 41 14.94 13.60 17.84
N LYS A 42 16.25 13.82 17.91
CA LYS A 42 16.99 14.77 17.06
C LYS A 42 17.78 14.09 15.93
N GLN A 43 17.82 12.76 15.88
CA GLN A 43 18.68 12.05 14.93
C GLN A 43 18.00 11.59 13.63
N PHE A 44 16.69 11.74 13.48
CA PHE A 44 15.98 11.46 12.23
C PHE A 44 15.49 12.75 11.59
N ASP A 45 16.29 13.31 10.69
CA ASP A 45 15.80 14.35 9.78
C ASP A 45 14.87 13.69 8.74
N VAL A 46 13.58 13.70 9.06
CA VAL A 46 12.48 13.16 8.25
C VAL A 46 12.43 13.76 6.84
N LYS A 47 13.16 14.87 6.58
CA LYS A 47 13.26 15.45 5.24
C LYS A 47 14.12 14.63 4.28
N GLN A 48 14.98 13.73 4.76
CA GLN A 48 15.80 12.87 3.88
C GLN A 48 15.08 11.61 3.39
N PHE A 49 13.99 11.19 4.03
CA PHE A 49 13.22 10.04 3.58
C PHE A 49 12.15 10.49 2.60
N ASP A 50 12.56 10.70 1.34
CA ASP A 50 11.62 11.05 0.28
C ASP A 50 10.74 9.83 -0.04
N VAL A 51 9.52 9.82 0.51
CA VAL A 51 8.49 8.82 0.21
C VAL A 51 8.19 8.80 -1.30
N LYS A 52 8.39 9.91 -2.04
CA LYS A 52 8.33 9.88 -3.50
C LYS A 52 9.51 9.14 -4.11
N GLN A 53 10.70 9.10 -3.51
CA GLN A 53 11.77 8.21 -3.99
C GLN A 53 11.44 6.74 -3.74
N LEU A 54 10.91 6.38 -2.56
CA LEU A 54 10.51 5.00 -2.28
C LEU A 54 9.35 4.54 -3.19
N MET A 55 8.34 5.40 -3.36
CA MET A 55 7.18 5.15 -4.22
C MET A 55 7.51 5.29 -5.70
N SER A 56 8.46 6.15 -6.09
CA SER A 56 8.99 6.16 -7.46
C SER A 56 9.92 4.98 -7.69
N GLY A 57 10.59 4.43 -6.67
CA GLY A 57 11.30 3.15 -6.76
C GLY A 57 10.32 2.03 -7.06
N ALA A 58 9.23 1.93 -6.30
CA ALA A 58 8.16 0.95 -6.52
C ALA A 58 7.37 1.18 -7.82
N SER A 59 7.16 2.44 -8.23
CA SER A 59 6.42 2.79 -9.45
C SER A 59 7.30 2.70 -10.71
N LYS A 60 8.57 3.11 -10.64
CA LYS A 60 9.57 2.84 -11.68
C LYS A 60 9.78 1.35 -11.81
N TRP A 61 9.82 0.61 -10.71
CA TRP A 61 9.80 -0.85 -10.74
C TRP A 61 8.59 -1.38 -11.52
N THR A 62 7.36 -0.89 -11.30
CA THR A 62 6.20 -1.30 -12.12
C THR A 62 6.22 -0.84 -13.59
N THR A 63 6.75 0.34 -13.90
CA THR A 63 6.82 0.87 -15.27
C THR A 63 7.96 0.23 -16.07
N GLN A 64 9.07 -0.07 -15.41
CA GLN A 64 10.23 -0.78 -15.96
C GLN A 64 9.88 -2.26 -16.21
N LEU A 65 8.99 -2.86 -15.41
CA LEU A 65 8.40 -4.17 -15.69
C LEU A 65 7.59 -4.23 -16.99
N GLN A 66 6.95 -3.13 -17.39
CA GLN A 66 6.16 -3.09 -18.62
C GLN A 66 7.03 -2.86 -19.87
N GLY A 67 8.22 -2.26 -19.70
CA GLY A 67 9.23 -2.13 -20.76
C GLY A 67 10.19 -3.32 -20.89
N LEU A 68 10.23 -4.23 -19.91
CA LEU A 68 11.11 -5.40 -19.88
C LEU A 68 10.52 -6.67 -20.52
N LEU A 69 9.35 -6.56 -21.18
CA LEU A 69 8.78 -7.59 -22.05
C LEU A 69 9.52 -7.68 -23.41
N GLN A 70 10.85 -7.65 -23.38
CA GLN A 70 11.70 -8.09 -24.48
C GLN A 70 11.85 -9.63 -24.43
N PRO A 71 12.12 -10.30 -25.57
CA PRO A 71 12.03 -11.76 -25.67
C PRO A 71 12.91 -12.48 -24.62
N ALA A 72 12.23 -13.36 -23.88
CA ALA A 72 12.53 -13.84 -22.53
C ALA A 72 13.44 -15.08 -22.45
N SER A 73 14.14 -15.45 -23.53
CA SER A 73 14.64 -16.83 -23.66
C SER A 73 15.75 -17.21 -22.66
N THR A 74 16.58 -16.28 -22.20
CA THR A 74 17.62 -16.59 -21.20
C THR A 74 17.07 -16.64 -19.77
N ASN A 75 16.01 -15.90 -19.48
CA ASN A 75 15.51 -15.80 -18.10
C ASN A 75 14.61 -16.98 -17.72
N GLU A 76 13.90 -17.58 -18.68
CA GLU A 76 13.06 -18.77 -18.42
C GLU A 76 13.91 -19.99 -18.00
N ALA A 77 15.04 -20.21 -18.68
CA ALA A 77 15.93 -21.32 -18.35
C ALA A 77 16.51 -21.17 -16.94
N LEU A 78 16.99 -19.97 -16.60
CA LEU A 78 17.51 -19.67 -15.27
C LEU A 78 16.43 -19.79 -14.19
N SER A 79 15.22 -19.32 -14.46
CA SER A 79 14.09 -19.42 -13.52
C SER A 79 13.70 -20.86 -13.23
N ARG A 80 13.66 -21.73 -14.25
CA ARG A 80 13.45 -23.18 -14.05
C ARG A 80 14.55 -23.82 -13.23
N GLN A 81 15.82 -23.52 -13.53
CA GLN A 81 16.96 -24.04 -12.76
C GLN A 81 16.92 -23.57 -11.31
N PHE A 82 16.58 -22.31 -11.07
CA PHE A 82 16.43 -21.76 -9.73
C PHE A 82 15.26 -22.39 -8.98
N GLN A 83 14.15 -22.68 -9.66
CA GLN A 83 13.02 -23.40 -9.06
C GLN A 83 13.41 -24.81 -8.59
N GLU A 84 14.14 -25.56 -9.41
CA GLU A 84 14.68 -26.88 -9.02
C GLU A 84 15.69 -26.77 -7.88
N TRP A 85 16.54 -25.75 -7.90
CA TRP A 85 17.45 -25.43 -6.80
C TRP A 85 16.67 -25.17 -5.50
N VAL A 86 15.60 -24.38 -5.53
CA VAL A 86 14.72 -24.12 -4.36
C VAL A 86 14.11 -25.41 -3.80
N LYS A 87 13.66 -26.34 -4.67
CA LYS A 87 13.10 -27.64 -4.24
C LYS A 87 14.13 -28.51 -3.52
N ARG A 88 15.38 -28.50 -4.00
CA ARG A 88 16.46 -29.32 -3.44
C ARG A 88 17.10 -28.69 -2.20
N GLU A 89 17.43 -27.41 -2.26
CA GLU A 89 18.34 -26.78 -1.32
C GLU A 89 17.66 -26.16 -0.10
N LEU A 90 16.37 -25.79 -0.20
CA LEU A 90 15.62 -25.10 0.87
C LEU A 90 14.75 -26.03 1.71
N GLN A 91 15.10 -27.31 1.80
CA GLN A 91 14.35 -28.28 2.60
C GLN A 91 14.36 -27.96 4.11
N LYS A 92 15.39 -27.26 4.60
CA LYS A 92 15.49 -26.82 5.99
C LYS A 92 14.63 -25.58 6.27
N GLU A 93 14.44 -24.74 5.25
CA GLU A 93 13.62 -23.53 5.30
C GLU A 93 12.23 -23.74 4.69
N GLN A 94 11.48 -24.75 5.18
CA GLN A 94 10.19 -25.16 4.60
C GLN A 94 9.19 -24.02 4.37
N ALA A 95 9.13 -23.05 5.29
CA ALA A 95 8.24 -21.89 5.17
C ALA A 95 8.63 -20.98 3.98
N LEU A 96 9.93 -20.79 3.75
CA LEU A 96 10.45 -20.01 2.62
C LEU A 96 10.26 -20.76 1.31
N GLN A 97 10.60 -22.05 1.30
CA GLN A 97 10.40 -22.93 0.13
C GLN A 97 8.94 -22.95 -0.31
N SER A 98 8.02 -23.16 0.63
CA SER A 98 6.58 -23.18 0.34
C SER A 98 6.10 -21.84 -0.22
N TRP A 99 6.60 -20.73 0.31
CA TRP A 99 6.27 -19.39 -0.19
C TRP A 99 6.77 -19.16 -1.61
N LEU A 100 8.04 -19.51 -1.89
CA LEU A 100 8.65 -19.40 -3.22
C LEU A 100 7.91 -20.25 -4.26
N LEU A 101 7.60 -21.51 -3.93
CA LEU A 101 6.91 -22.42 -4.84
C LEU A 101 5.41 -22.12 -5.00
N ALA A 102 4.82 -21.33 -4.10
CA ALA A 102 3.46 -20.83 -4.23
C ALA A 102 3.35 -19.56 -5.10
N LEU A 103 4.47 -18.95 -5.50
CA LEU A 103 4.46 -17.81 -6.40
C LEU A 103 3.97 -18.24 -7.79
N PRO A 104 3.10 -17.45 -8.45
CA PRO A 104 2.81 -17.64 -9.87
C PRO A 104 4.09 -17.56 -10.71
N GLU A 105 4.16 -18.31 -11.81
CA GLU A 105 5.29 -18.31 -12.76
C GLU A 105 5.82 -16.90 -13.10
N PRO A 106 5.01 -15.91 -13.52
CA PRO A 106 5.52 -14.57 -13.80
C PRO A 106 6.09 -13.84 -12.56
N GLY A 107 5.59 -14.16 -11.36
CA GLY A 107 6.12 -13.63 -10.11
C GLY A 107 7.45 -14.27 -9.73
N PHE A 108 7.59 -15.58 -9.99
CA PHE A 108 8.83 -16.33 -9.76
C PHE A 108 9.93 -15.93 -10.74
N ASP A 109 9.63 -15.78 -12.02
CA ASP A 109 10.60 -15.33 -13.04
C ASP A 109 11.13 -13.93 -12.72
N LEU A 110 10.24 -13.05 -12.27
CA LEU A 110 10.61 -11.72 -11.86
C LEU A 110 11.51 -11.73 -10.63
N LEU A 111 11.17 -12.54 -9.62
CA LEU A 111 12.00 -12.69 -8.44
C LEU A 111 13.38 -13.25 -8.80
N THR A 112 13.45 -14.27 -9.66
CA THR A 112 14.70 -14.86 -10.16
C THR A 112 15.57 -13.82 -10.84
N LYS A 113 14.97 -12.98 -11.70
CA LYS A 113 15.67 -11.86 -12.33
C LYS A 113 16.27 -10.90 -11.32
N HIS A 114 15.51 -10.51 -10.29
CA HIS A 114 16.00 -9.62 -9.24
C HIS A 114 17.13 -10.22 -8.41
N ILE A 115 17.04 -11.52 -8.12
CA ILE A 115 18.10 -12.25 -7.45
C ILE A 115 19.36 -12.24 -8.33
N ALA A 116 19.23 -12.54 -9.62
CA ALA A 116 20.36 -12.51 -10.55
C ALA A 116 20.99 -11.10 -10.66
N ASP A 117 20.17 -10.04 -10.71
CA ASP A 117 20.64 -8.65 -10.68
C ASP A 117 21.42 -8.36 -9.39
N PHE A 118 20.87 -8.74 -8.23
CA PHE A 118 21.51 -8.58 -6.92
C PHE A 118 22.83 -9.36 -6.81
N CYS A 119 22.89 -10.59 -7.31
CA CYS A 119 24.13 -11.37 -7.38
C CYS A 119 25.21 -10.61 -8.17
N ARG A 120 24.85 -10.08 -9.35
CA ARG A 120 25.76 -9.34 -10.21
C ARG A 120 26.29 -8.09 -9.54
N GLU A 121 25.46 -7.36 -8.81
CA GLU A 121 25.87 -6.21 -7.99
C GLU A 121 26.87 -6.60 -6.88
N MET A 122 26.77 -7.82 -6.37
CA MET A 122 27.68 -8.40 -5.38
C MET A 122 28.91 -9.09 -5.99
N ASN A 123 29.13 -8.97 -7.31
CA ASN A 123 30.22 -9.58 -8.09
C ASN A 123 30.21 -11.11 -8.13
N PHE A 124 29.04 -11.75 -8.17
CA PHE A 124 28.90 -13.18 -8.48
C PHE A 124 27.67 -13.46 -9.34
N GLU A 125 27.55 -14.66 -9.89
CA GLU A 125 26.41 -15.02 -10.76
C GLU A 125 25.51 -16.06 -10.07
N LEU A 126 24.19 -15.91 -10.22
CA LEU A 126 23.23 -16.90 -9.73
C LEU A 126 23.42 -18.26 -10.44
N GLU A 127 23.83 -18.22 -11.70
CA GLU A 127 24.11 -19.40 -12.54
C GLU A 127 25.13 -20.34 -11.88
N TRP A 128 26.21 -19.81 -11.30
CA TRP A 128 27.24 -20.62 -10.62
C TRP A 128 26.66 -21.47 -9.48
N LEU A 129 25.65 -20.95 -8.79
CA LEU A 129 24.98 -21.64 -7.69
C LEU A 129 23.98 -22.70 -8.18
N VAL A 130 23.16 -22.37 -9.19
CA VAL A 130 22.14 -23.31 -9.70
C VAL A 130 22.74 -24.42 -10.56
N ALA A 131 23.83 -24.13 -11.28
CA ALA A 131 24.58 -25.07 -12.11
C ALA A 131 25.61 -25.91 -11.32
N GLN A 132 25.76 -25.69 -10.01
CA GLN A 132 26.69 -26.42 -9.12
C GLN A 132 28.17 -26.24 -9.50
N GLU A 133 28.54 -25.10 -10.08
CA GLU A 133 29.93 -24.79 -10.45
C GLU A 133 30.81 -24.51 -9.23
N LEU A 134 30.19 -24.18 -8.09
CA LEU A 134 30.87 -23.86 -6.83
C LEU A 134 31.29 -25.08 -6.00
N THR A 135 31.09 -26.30 -6.50
CA THR A 135 31.47 -27.54 -5.81
C THR A 135 32.97 -27.63 -5.49
N VAL A 136 33.80 -26.87 -6.21
CA VAL A 136 35.25 -26.74 -5.95
C VAL A 136 35.57 -25.87 -4.72
N ALA A 137 34.62 -25.07 -4.25
CA ALA A 137 34.79 -24.11 -3.16
C ALA A 137 33.58 -24.13 -2.20
N PRO A 138 33.45 -25.17 -1.34
CA PRO A 138 32.25 -25.41 -0.54
C PRO A 138 31.94 -24.29 0.47
N GLU A 139 32.97 -23.60 0.98
CA GLU A 139 32.78 -22.45 1.86
C GLU A 139 32.14 -21.27 1.13
N LEU A 140 32.55 -21.02 -0.13
CA LEU A 140 31.97 -19.99 -0.98
C LEU A 140 30.53 -20.35 -1.39
N GLU A 141 30.29 -21.61 -1.75
CA GLU A 141 28.94 -22.12 -2.04
C GLU A 141 28.00 -21.90 -0.86
N ALA A 142 28.42 -22.26 0.36
CA ALA A 142 27.64 -22.07 1.58
C ALA A 142 27.35 -20.59 1.84
N ALA A 143 28.35 -19.71 1.67
CA ALA A 143 28.18 -18.27 1.84
C ALA A 143 27.20 -17.68 0.81
N MET A 144 27.34 -18.04 -0.46
CA MET A 144 26.42 -17.61 -1.54
C MET A 144 25.00 -18.11 -1.27
N LYS A 145 24.83 -19.39 -0.90
CA LYS A 145 23.53 -19.93 -0.50
C LYS A 145 22.91 -19.12 0.63
N ALA A 146 23.67 -18.82 1.69
CA ALA A 146 23.18 -18.03 2.81
C ALA A 146 22.74 -16.61 2.38
N VAL A 147 23.48 -15.96 1.49
CA VAL A 147 23.13 -14.65 0.93
C VAL A 147 21.80 -14.70 0.19
N ILE A 148 21.60 -15.69 -0.68
CA ILE A 148 20.35 -15.84 -1.46
C ILE A 148 19.16 -16.18 -0.56
N VAL A 149 19.35 -17.05 0.43
CA VAL A 149 18.32 -17.38 1.43
C VAL A 149 17.92 -16.14 2.23
N ASN A 150 18.89 -15.34 2.67
CA ASN A 150 18.62 -14.10 3.40
C ASN A 150 17.87 -13.08 2.54
N TYR A 151 18.25 -12.94 1.27
CA TYR A 151 17.55 -12.09 0.31
C TYR A 151 16.08 -12.53 0.13
N CYS A 152 15.85 -13.81 -0.16
CA CYS A 152 14.51 -14.35 -0.34
C CYS A 152 13.67 -14.21 0.93
N THR A 153 14.26 -14.44 2.10
CA THR A 153 13.61 -14.24 3.40
C THR A 153 13.23 -12.78 3.62
N ALA A 154 14.10 -11.83 3.25
CA ALA A 154 13.81 -10.41 3.32
C ALA A 154 12.64 -10.04 2.39
N CYS A 155 12.61 -10.56 1.15
CA CYS A 155 11.48 -10.40 0.24
C CYS A 155 10.19 -10.96 0.83
N GLN A 156 10.22 -12.18 1.38
CA GLN A 156 9.06 -12.82 2.01
C GLN A 156 8.49 -11.96 3.14
N LYS A 157 9.35 -11.40 4.01
CA LYS A 157 8.94 -10.52 5.11
C LYS A 157 8.48 -9.15 4.63
N ALA A 158 9.03 -8.65 3.53
CA ALA A 158 8.69 -7.35 2.97
C ALA A 158 7.27 -7.32 2.37
N VAL A 159 6.79 -8.43 1.78
CA VAL A 159 5.46 -8.50 1.16
C VAL A 159 4.33 -8.10 2.14
N PRO A 160 4.16 -8.71 3.32
CA PRO A 160 3.11 -8.28 4.25
C PRO A 160 3.40 -6.89 4.84
N ALA A 161 4.68 -6.52 5.00
CA ALA A 161 5.05 -5.20 5.50
C ALA A 161 4.72 -4.07 4.52
N GLN A 162 4.72 -4.32 3.21
CA GLN A 162 4.45 -3.32 2.19
C GLN A 162 3.06 -2.69 2.35
N GLN A 163 2.04 -3.51 2.67
CA GLN A 163 0.70 -2.99 2.93
C GLN A 163 0.67 -2.11 4.18
N GLN A 164 1.38 -2.51 5.24
CA GLN A 164 1.49 -1.72 6.47
C GLN A 164 2.21 -0.39 6.24
N ILE A 165 3.30 -0.41 5.47
CA ILE A 165 4.03 0.80 5.05
C ILE A 165 3.11 1.73 4.27
N GLN A 166 2.30 1.19 3.34
CA GLN A 166 1.36 2.00 2.56
C GLN A 166 0.33 2.69 3.46
N TRP A 167 -0.24 1.97 4.43
CA TRP A 167 -1.17 2.56 5.40
C TRP A 167 -0.51 3.60 6.29
N PHE A 168 0.74 3.36 6.68
CA PHE A 168 1.52 4.33 7.43
C PHE A 168 1.80 5.61 6.61
N VAL A 169 2.11 5.47 5.33
CA VAL A 169 2.26 6.61 4.42
C VAL A 169 0.95 7.39 4.31
N THR A 170 -0.19 6.71 4.14
CA THR A 170 -1.51 7.36 4.11
C THR A 170 -1.80 8.09 5.42
N TYR A 171 -1.55 7.44 6.56
CA TYR A 171 -1.65 8.07 7.88
C TYR A 171 -0.79 9.33 7.98
N ARG A 172 0.48 9.27 7.55
CA ARG A 172 1.37 10.43 7.56
C ARG A 172 0.90 11.56 6.66
N GLN A 173 0.32 11.25 5.51
CA GLN A 173 -0.29 12.25 4.62
C GLN A 173 -1.48 12.94 5.29
N LEU A 174 -2.33 12.17 6.00
CA LEU A 174 -3.45 12.73 6.75
C LEU A 174 -3.04 13.67 7.88
N LEU A 175 -1.81 13.56 8.39
CA LEU A 175 -1.31 14.46 9.43
C LEU A 175 -0.71 15.77 8.90
N GLN A 176 -0.58 15.93 7.58
CA GLN A 176 0.00 17.16 7.03
C GLN A 176 -0.97 18.35 7.14
N PRO A 177 -0.46 19.57 7.41
CA PRO A 177 -1.29 20.76 7.68
C PRO A 177 -1.93 21.39 6.44
N GLN A 178 -1.60 20.96 5.22
CA GLN A 178 -2.20 21.50 3.99
C GLN A 178 -3.27 20.55 3.47
N LYS A 179 -4.53 20.83 3.80
CA LYS A 179 -5.65 20.01 3.36
C LYS A 179 -6.53 20.74 2.37
N ASN A 180 -6.69 20.14 1.19
CA ASN A 180 -7.78 20.50 0.30
C ASN A 180 -9.13 20.18 0.98
N ARG A 181 -10.23 20.75 0.47
CA ARG A 181 -11.57 20.54 1.04
C ARG A 181 -11.98 19.05 1.08
N GLN A 182 -11.51 18.24 0.15
CA GLN A 182 -11.82 16.80 0.09
C GLN A 182 -11.15 16.03 1.24
N GLU A 183 -9.89 16.32 1.53
CA GLU A 183 -9.14 15.73 2.65
C GLU A 183 -9.72 16.14 4.00
N GLN A 184 -10.23 17.37 4.13
CA GLN A 184 -10.97 17.80 5.33
C GLN A 184 -12.25 16.97 5.50
N GLN A 185 -13.04 16.80 4.44
CA GLN A 185 -14.25 15.97 4.48
C GLN A 185 -13.92 14.51 4.81
N PHE A 186 -12.85 13.98 4.23
CA PHE A 186 -12.37 12.63 4.53
C PHE A 186 -11.96 12.50 6.00
N LEU A 187 -11.19 13.46 6.53
CA LEU A 187 -10.78 13.46 7.94
C LEU A 187 -11.97 13.48 8.88
N GLN A 188 -12.99 14.30 8.59
CA GLN A 188 -14.22 14.37 9.39
C GLN A 188 -14.99 13.05 9.36
N LYS A 189 -15.08 12.39 8.19
CA LYS A 189 -15.68 11.04 8.07
C LYS A 189 -14.89 10.00 8.86
N LEU A 190 -13.56 10.02 8.74
CA LEU A 190 -12.69 9.10 9.47
C LEU A 190 -12.84 9.30 10.97
N TYR A 191 -12.85 10.55 11.44
CA TYR A 191 -13.07 10.88 12.84
C TYR A 191 -14.41 10.35 13.35
N ALA A 192 -15.50 10.54 12.61
CA ALA A 192 -16.80 10.00 12.97
C ALA A 192 -16.81 8.46 13.00
N ALA A 193 -16.10 7.80 12.10
CA ALA A 193 -15.97 6.35 12.10
C ALA A 193 -15.18 5.84 13.32
N LEU A 194 -14.11 6.55 13.71
CA LEU A 194 -13.30 6.21 14.88
C LEU A 194 -14.07 6.34 16.19
N THR A 195 -14.90 7.38 16.33
CA THR A 195 -15.76 7.56 17.52
C THR A 195 -16.90 6.55 17.54
N ALA A 196 -17.51 6.25 16.39
CA ALA A 196 -18.57 5.24 16.28
C ALA A 196 -18.08 3.83 16.68
N GLN A 197 -16.82 3.50 16.37
CA GLN A 197 -16.20 2.22 16.75
C GLN A 197 -15.60 2.24 18.17
N GLY A 198 -15.77 3.33 18.92
CA GLY A 198 -15.28 3.46 20.29
C GLY A 198 -13.76 3.53 20.44
N LEU A 199 -13.01 3.75 19.33
CA LEU A 199 -11.55 3.82 19.35
C LEU A 199 -11.05 5.16 19.92
N VAL A 200 -11.90 6.19 19.89
CA VAL A 200 -11.65 7.50 20.49
C VAL A 200 -12.92 7.99 21.17
N SER A 201 -12.78 8.61 22.35
CA SER A 201 -13.91 9.26 23.02
C SER A 201 -14.35 10.51 22.26
N ALA A 202 -15.66 10.64 22.02
CA ALA A 202 -16.21 11.88 21.50
C ALA A 202 -16.00 13.00 22.54
N PRO A 203 -15.56 14.20 22.11
CA PRO A 203 -15.53 15.38 22.96
C PRO A 203 -16.97 15.77 23.31
N ASP A 204 -17.10 16.57 24.37
CA ASP A 204 -18.38 17.14 24.77
C ASP A 204 -19.07 17.82 23.57
N PRO A 205 -20.33 17.45 23.23
CA PRO A 205 -21.09 18.06 22.15
C PRO A 205 -21.10 19.60 22.23
N SER A 206 -21.12 20.16 23.44
CA SER A 206 -21.11 21.61 23.66
C SER A 206 -19.84 22.26 23.10
N ALA A 207 -18.69 21.60 23.28
CA ALA A 207 -17.40 22.08 22.79
C ALA A 207 -17.29 22.03 21.25
N LEU A 208 -17.94 21.05 20.61
CA LEU A 208 -17.94 20.95 19.13
C LEU A 208 -18.86 21.98 18.47
N ILE A 209 -19.96 22.34 19.13
CA ILE A 209 -20.92 23.32 18.60
C ILE A 209 -20.31 24.72 18.61
N THR A 210 -19.55 25.08 19.65
CA THR A 210 -18.90 26.40 19.76
C THR A 210 -17.55 26.49 19.04
N ALA A 211 -16.95 25.36 18.66
CA ALA A 211 -15.65 25.32 18.01
C ALA A 211 -15.68 25.86 16.57
N THR A 212 -14.65 26.63 16.24
CA THR A 212 -14.32 27.02 14.86
C THR A 212 -13.98 25.79 14.01
N GLN A 213 -14.03 25.92 12.68
CA GLN A 213 -13.66 24.82 11.79
C GLN A 213 -12.21 24.35 12.02
N ALA A 214 -11.28 25.28 12.26
CA ALA A 214 -9.89 24.96 12.53
C ALA A 214 -9.72 24.15 13.82
N GLU A 215 -10.45 24.48 14.88
CA GLU A 215 -10.45 23.72 16.13
C GLU A 215 -11.04 22.32 15.93
N ARG A 216 -12.15 22.20 15.17
CA ARG A 216 -12.73 20.88 14.83
C ARG A 216 -11.75 20.00 14.06
N ASP A 217 -11.02 20.58 13.11
CA ASP A 217 -10.00 19.84 12.36
C ASP A 217 -8.83 19.42 13.26
N GLN A 218 -8.43 20.26 14.23
CA GLN A 218 -7.44 19.89 15.24
C GLN A 218 -7.92 18.75 16.15
N TYR A 219 -9.18 18.77 16.58
CA TYR A 219 -9.77 17.66 17.35
C TYR A 219 -9.74 16.35 16.55
N ALA A 220 -10.17 16.39 15.29
CA ALA A 220 -10.15 15.24 14.41
C ALA A 220 -8.73 14.70 14.20
N LEU A 221 -7.73 15.57 14.01
CA LEU A 221 -6.32 15.18 13.90
C LEU A 221 -5.81 14.48 15.17
N ARG A 222 -6.07 15.06 16.35
CA ARG A 222 -5.65 14.45 17.63
C ARG A 222 -6.31 13.10 17.84
N ALA A 223 -7.59 12.97 17.51
CA ALA A 223 -8.32 11.72 17.58
C ALA A 223 -7.71 10.65 16.66
N VAL A 224 -7.38 10.99 15.42
CA VAL A 224 -6.70 10.08 14.48
C VAL A 224 -5.34 9.64 15.03
N GLN A 225 -4.55 10.55 15.60
CA GLN A 225 -3.26 10.21 16.23
C GLN A 225 -3.43 9.30 17.44
N GLN A 226 -4.41 9.58 18.30
CA GLN A 226 -4.70 8.77 19.48
C GLN A 226 -5.15 7.36 19.11
N ALA A 227 -6.07 7.24 18.15
CA ALA A 227 -6.52 5.94 17.64
C ALA A 227 -5.36 5.10 17.09
N ALA A 228 -4.52 5.73 16.25
CA ALA A 228 -3.35 5.07 15.66
C ALA A 228 -2.34 4.61 16.72
N ALA A 229 -2.16 5.38 17.80
CA ALA A 229 -1.26 5.04 18.90
C ALA A 229 -1.84 3.96 19.84
N GLN A 230 -3.17 3.90 20.00
CA GLN A 230 -3.85 2.97 20.88
C GLN A 230 -3.99 1.57 20.27
N ASP A 231 -4.45 1.49 19.02
CA ASP A 231 -4.63 0.22 18.30
C ASP A 231 -4.44 0.44 16.80
N TRP A 232 -3.20 0.29 16.34
CA TRP A 232 -2.83 0.48 14.94
C TRP A 232 -3.62 -0.44 14.00
N SER A 233 -3.83 -1.70 14.37
CA SER A 233 -4.47 -2.68 13.50
C SER A 233 -5.95 -2.33 13.28
N HIS A 234 -6.66 -2.00 14.35
CA HIS A 234 -8.06 -1.60 14.25
C HIS A 234 -8.20 -0.22 13.58
N PHE A 235 -7.31 0.72 13.87
CA PHE A 235 -7.25 2.00 13.19
C PHE A 235 -7.10 1.83 11.66
N VAL A 236 -6.17 0.99 11.20
CA VAL A 236 -5.95 0.73 9.77
C VAL A 236 -7.21 0.12 9.12
N GLN A 237 -7.91 -0.78 9.79
CA GLN A 237 -9.17 -1.33 9.28
C GLN A 237 -10.24 -0.24 9.10
N ILE A 238 -10.41 0.64 10.10
CA ILE A 238 -11.37 1.76 10.01
C ILE A 238 -10.96 2.73 8.90
N LEU A 239 -9.67 3.04 8.79
CA LEU A 239 -9.12 3.89 7.74
C LEU A 239 -9.42 3.32 6.35
N GLN A 240 -9.15 2.03 6.15
CA GLN A 240 -9.41 1.33 4.90
C GLN A 240 -10.90 1.36 4.54
N ASN A 241 -11.78 1.02 5.48
CA ASN A 241 -13.23 1.03 5.26
C ASN A 241 -13.74 2.43 4.92
N THR A 242 -13.18 3.46 5.57
CA THR A 242 -13.54 4.85 5.28
C THR A 242 -13.07 5.28 3.89
N MET A 243 -11.90 4.83 3.44
CA MET A 243 -11.42 5.08 2.08
C MET A 243 -12.31 4.40 1.02
N ILE A 244 -12.74 3.16 1.26
CA ILE A 244 -13.65 2.45 0.36
C ILE A 244 -15.00 3.18 0.27
N ALA A 245 -15.56 3.62 1.40
CA ALA A 245 -16.82 4.36 1.44
C ALA A 245 -16.73 5.78 0.86
N ALA A 246 -15.53 6.36 0.78
CA ALA A 246 -15.30 7.68 0.20
C ALA A 246 -15.14 7.66 -1.33
N ALA A 247 -14.96 6.49 -1.95
CA ALA A 247 -14.87 6.38 -3.39
C ALA A 247 -16.18 6.86 -4.05
N PRO A 248 -16.12 7.69 -5.11
CA PRO A 248 -17.32 8.13 -5.81
C PRO A 248 -18.07 6.90 -6.31
N SER A 249 -19.32 6.75 -5.87
CA SER A 249 -20.18 5.66 -6.36
C SER A 249 -20.24 5.75 -7.89
N PRO A 250 -20.08 4.64 -8.62
CA PRO A 250 -20.15 4.66 -10.07
C PRO A 250 -21.51 5.25 -10.45
N THR A 251 -21.49 6.41 -11.10
CA THR A 251 -22.69 7.03 -11.63
C THR A 251 -23.35 5.98 -12.52
N PRO A 252 -24.61 5.59 -12.26
CA PRO A 252 -25.28 4.63 -13.13
C PRO A 252 -25.19 5.16 -14.56
N PRO A 253 -24.83 4.30 -15.54
CA PRO A 253 -24.71 4.72 -16.93
C PRO A 253 -26.00 5.45 -17.27
N ALA A 254 -25.86 6.71 -17.70
CA ALA A 254 -26.99 7.52 -18.11
C ALA A 254 -27.79 6.68 -19.09
N GLY A 255 -28.95 6.20 -18.66
CA GLY A 255 -29.77 5.31 -19.47
C GLY A 255 -29.97 6.00 -20.79
N ASP A 256 -29.58 5.33 -21.88
CA ASP A 256 -29.91 5.72 -23.23
C ASP A 256 -31.43 5.93 -23.25
N ASN A 257 -31.80 7.21 -23.20
CA ASN A 257 -33.18 7.64 -23.29
C ASN A 257 -33.51 7.49 -24.78
N PRO A 258 -34.29 6.48 -25.20
CA PRO A 258 -34.57 6.31 -26.60
C PRO A 258 -35.47 7.48 -27.02
N ALA A 259 -34.95 8.24 -27.98
CA ALA A 259 -35.64 9.34 -28.61
C ALA A 259 -37.01 8.90 -29.17
N GLY A 260 -38.04 9.66 -28.82
CA GLY A 260 -39.33 9.72 -29.51
C GLY A 260 -40.32 10.47 -28.63
N GLY A 261 -40.82 11.66 -28.94
CA GLY A 261 -40.67 12.56 -30.08
C GLY A 261 -41.74 13.65 -29.94
N HIS A 262 -41.51 14.80 -30.61
CA HIS A 262 -42.48 15.87 -30.94
C HIS A 262 -42.99 16.73 -29.75
N SER A 263 -43.27 18.03 -29.83
CA SER A 263 -42.97 19.16 -30.71
C SER A 263 -43.71 20.38 -30.12
N GLN A 264 -43.32 21.59 -30.53
CA GLN A 264 -43.96 22.91 -30.35
C GLN A 264 -43.49 23.73 -29.13
N SER A 265 -42.72 24.82 -29.27
CA SER A 265 -42.83 26.04 -30.11
C SER A 265 -43.50 27.21 -29.38
N THR A 266 -42.99 28.41 -29.67
CA THR A 266 -43.43 29.78 -29.34
C THR A 266 -42.94 30.38 -28.02
N LEU A 267 -42.53 31.64 -27.91
CA LEU A 267 -42.12 32.72 -28.84
C LEU A 267 -41.61 33.87 -27.93
N ASN A 268 -40.58 34.58 -28.39
CA ASN A 268 -40.27 36.00 -28.23
C ASN A 268 -40.64 36.79 -26.95
N GLY A 269 -39.61 37.48 -26.42
CA GLY A 269 -39.75 38.72 -25.65
C GLY A 269 -38.40 39.41 -25.48
N ALA A 270 -38.17 40.48 -26.22
CA ALA A 270 -36.93 41.24 -26.32
C ALA A 270 -36.88 42.48 -25.39
N ALA A 271 -35.65 43.02 -25.24
CA ALA A 271 -35.27 44.36 -24.75
C ALA A 271 -35.26 44.56 -23.21
N ALA A 272 -34.37 45.34 -22.57
CA ALA A 272 -33.40 46.34 -23.01
C ALA A 272 -32.26 46.54 -21.98
N SER A 273 -31.14 47.03 -22.51
CA SER A 273 -30.01 47.80 -21.96
C SER A 273 -30.05 48.35 -20.52
N GLN A 274 -28.90 48.34 -19.81
CA GLN A 274 -28.20 49.55 -19.29
C GLN A 274 -26.83 49.25 -18.61
N SER A 275 -25.77 49.69 -19.29
CA SER A 275 -24.60 50.50 -18.87
C SER A 275 -24.15 50.64 -17.39
N LYS A 276 -22.89 50.21 -17.10
CA LYS A 276 -21.73 50.88 -16.38
C LYS A 276 -21.92 51.51 -14.96
N PRO A 277 -20.86 51.89 -14.18
CA PRO A 277 -19.40 51.66 -14.32
C PRO A 277 -18.61 51.26 -13.05
N THR A 278 -17.35 50.91 -13.30
CA THR A 278 -16.10 50.97 -12.50
C THR A 278 -16.04 51.96 -11.32
N GLN A 279 -15.49 51.51 -10.18
CA GLN A 279 -14.68 52.37 -9.31
C GLN A 279 -13.52 51.59 -8.64
N GLN A 280 -12.30 52.06 -8.96
CA GLN A 280 -11.05 51.89 -8.22
C GLN A 280 -11.06 52.82 -7.02
N VAL A 281 -10.65 52.36 -5.83
CA VAL A 281 -10.00 53.21 -4.83
C VAL A 281 -8.86 52.43 -4.18
N LYS A 282 -7.64 52.94 -4.38
CA LYS A 282 -6.45 52.70 -3.54
C LYS A 282 -6.41 53.78 -2.46
N ALA A 283 -5.97 53.39 -1.27
CA ALA A 283 -5.12 54.18 -0.40
C ALA A 283 -4.15 53.20 0.28
#